data_AF-A0A8T5PXH0-F1
#
_entry.id   AF-A0A8T5PXH0-F1
#
_cell.length_a   1.000
_cell.length_b   1.000
_cell.length_c   1.000
_cell.angle_alpha   90.00
_cell.angle_beta   90.00
_cell.angle_gamma   90.00
#
_symmetry.space_group_name_H-M   'P 1'
#
loop_
_entity.id
_entity.type
_entity.pdbx_description
1 polymer ?
#
loop_
_entity_poly.entity_id
_entity_poly.type
_entity_poly.pdbx_seq_one_letter_code
_entity_poly.pdbx_strand_id
1 'polypeptide(L)'
;QKLNKHMHVLMKLADKHNLAVYVTNQVMAKPDVFFGDPTEAIGGNVVAHNSAFRLYLRRGKKGTRVAKLVDSPNLPEGECVFIVTSKGIRDVR
;
A
#
# COMPACT_ATOMS: atom_id res chain seq x y z
N GLN A 1 5.19 -11.42 -19.31
CA GLN A 1 4.71 -10.61 -18.17
C GLN A 1 3.18 -10.54 -18.16
N LYS A 2 2.50 -11.28 -17.27
CA LYS A 2 1.03 -11.20 -17.10
C LYS A 2 0.63 -10.06 -16.15
N LEU A 3 1.38 -9.86 -15.07
CA LEU A 3 1.13 -8.82 -14.07
C LEU A 3 1.17 -7.41 -14.68
N ASN A 4 2.17 -7.09 -15.48
CA ASN A 4 2.27 -5.77 -16.13
C ASN A 4 1.07 -5.49 -17.04
N LYS A 5 0.64 -6.48 -17.82
CA LYS A 5 -0.58 -6.36 -18.65
C LYS A 5 -1.81 -6.10 -17.80
N HIS A 6 -1.94 -6.77 -16.65
CA HIS A 6 -3.06 -6.57 -15.74
C HIS A 6 -3.08 -5.14 -15.15
N MET A 7 -1.93 -4.66 -14.67
CA MET A 7 -1.80 -3.28 -14.14
C MET A 7 -2.17 -2.23 -15.20
N HIS A 8 -1.72 -2.41 -16.45
CA HIS A 8 -2.11 -1.52 -17.55
C HIS A 8 -3.61 -1.56 -17.86
N VAL A 9 -4.28 -2.71 -17.73
CA VAL A 9 -5.74 -2.79 -17.89
C VAL A 9 -6.43 -2.00 -16.79
N LEU A 10 -5.99 -2.14 -15.54
CA LEU A 10 -6.55 -1.38 -14.41
C LEU A 10 -6.40 0.13 -14.61
N MET A 11 -5.21 0.58 -15.02
CA MET A 11 -4.94 1.99 -15.30
C MET A 11 -5.84 2.53 -16.43
N LYS A 12 -5.96 1.79 -17.54
CA LYS A 12 -6.86 2.16 -18.65
C LYS A 12 -8.32 2.26 -18.21
N LEU A 13 -8.77 1.37 -17.32
CA LEU A 13 -10.14 1.41 -16.78
C LEU A 13 -10.33 2.63 -15.88
N ALA A 14 -9.36 2.93 -15.02
CA ALA A 14 -9.37 4.11 -14.17
C ALA A 14 -9.48 5.40 -14.99
N ASP A 15 -8.63 5.56 -16.01
CA ASP A 15 -8.60 6.77 -16.85
C ASP A 15 -9.86 6.89 -17.72
N LYS A 16 -10.30 5.79 -18.34
CA LYS A 16 -11.44 5.81 -19.26
C LYS A 16 -12.76 6.09 -18.55
N HIS A 17 -12.89 5.63 -17.31
CA HIS A 17 -14.16 5.68 -16.57
C HIS A 17 -14.11 6.60 -15.34
N ASN A 18 -13.00 7.31 -15.12
CA ASN A 18 -12.77 8.17 -13.96
C ASN A 18 -13.03 7.42 -12.62
N LEU A 19 -12.43 6.24 -12.47
CA LEU A 19 -12.63 5.36 -11.32
C LEU A 19 -11.40 5.36 -10.40
N ALA A 20 -11.65 5.24 -9.10
CA ALA A 20 -10.61 4.90 -8.13
C ALA A 20 -10.37 3.38 -8.11
N VAL A 21 -9.12 2.96 -8.34
CA VAL A 21 -8.72 1.55 -8.27
C VAL A 21 -7.88 1.33 -7.02
N TYR A 22 -8.33 0.41 -6.17
CA TYR A 22 -7.61 -0.02 -4.97
C TYR A 22 -7.12 -1.46 -5.14
N VAL A 23 -5.85 -1.70 -4.82
CA VAL A 23 -5.23 -3.02 -4.89
C VAL A 23 -4.60 -3.34 -3.54
N THR A 24 -4.87 -4.54 -3.02
CA THR A 24 -4.15 -5.07 -1.86
C THR A 24 -3.00 -5.95 -2.33
N ASN A 25 -1.85 -5.83 -1.69
CA ASN A 25 -0.70 -6.65 -2.02
C ASN A 25 -0.21 -7.40 -0.77
N GLN A 26 0.36 -8.58 -1.00
CA GLN A 26 1.03 -9.34 0.03
C GLN A 26 2.49 -8.89 0.15
N VAL A 27 3.12 -9.32 1.24
CA VAL A 27 4.50 -9.01 1.55
C VAL A 27 5.29 -10.29 1.79
N MET A 28 6.60 -10.21 1.64
CA MET A 28 7.53 -11.28 1.98
C MET A 28 8.64 -10.78 2.89
N ALA A 29 9.24 -11.68 3.66
CA ALA A 29 10.40 -11.38 4.48
C ALA A 29 11.66 -11.27 3.60
N LYS A 30 12.47 -10.25 3.88
CA LYS A 30 13.78 -10.01 3.31
C LYS A 30 14.84 -10.28 4.40
N PRO A 31 15.42 -11.49 4.44
CA PRO A 31 16.29 -11.92 5.54
C PRO A 31 17.60 -11.13 5.63
N ASP A 32 18.02 -10.48 4.54
CA ASP A 32 19.27 -9.71 4.48
C ASP A 32 19.16 -8.34 5.19
N VAL A 33 17.99 -7.99 5.72
CA VAL A 33 17.76 -6.75 6.48
C VAL A 33 18.02 -7.01 7.96
N PHE A 34 19.20 -6.63 8.44
CA PHE A 34 19.59 -6.77 9.85
C PHE A 34 19.03 -5.66 10.75
N PHE A 35 18.67 -4.50 10.18
CA PHE A 35 18.12 -3.35 10.91
C PHE A 35 16.92 -2.75 10.16
N GLY A 36 15.85 -2.44 10.88
CA GLY A 36 14.62 -1.89 10.30
C GLY A 36 13.56 -2.95 10.01
N ASP A 37 12.60 -2.60 9.17
CA ASP A 37 11.51 -3.50 8.80
C ASP A 37 11.96 -4.45 7.69
N PRO A 38 12.02 -5.78 7.92
CA PRO A 38 12.45 -6.75 6.92
C PRO A 38 11.33 -7.10 5.92
N THR A 39 10.25 -6.34 5.88
CA THR A 39 9.07 -6.65 5.05
C THR A 39 9.14 -5.93 3.71
N GLU A 40 9.08 -6.68 2.61
CA GLU A 40 9.06 -6.13 1.25
C GLU A 40 7.78 -6.51 0.49
N ALA A 41 7.20 -5.56 -0.25
CA ALA A 41 6.03 -5.79 -1.08
C ALA A 41 6.37 -6.64 -2.31
N ILE A 42 5.55 -7.64 -2.61
CA ILE A 42 5.81 -8.54 -3.76
C ILE A 42 5.42 -7.91 -5.10
N GLY A 43 5.93 -8.45 -6.21
CA GLY A 43 5.63 -7.99 -7.57
C GLY A 43 6.65 -7.01 -8.16
N GLY A 44 7.66 -6.62 -7.36
CA GLY A 44 8.84 -5.88 -7.79
C GLY A 44 8.52 -4.57 -8.51
N ASN A 45 9.42 -4.17 -9.42
CA ASN A 45 9.33 -2.89 -10.14
C ASN A 45 8.04 -2.75 -10.96
N VAL A 46 7.43 -3.86 -11.41
CA VAL A 46 6.17 -3.82 -12.17
C VAL A 46 5.06 -3.21 -11.33
N VAL A 47 4.88 -3.66 -10.08
CA VAL A 47 3.85 -3.11 -9.19
C VAL A 47 4.25 -1.72 -8.73
N ALA A 48 5.54 -1.51 -8.41
CA ALA A 48 6.04 -0.22 -7.94
C ALA A 48 5.78 0.91 -8.96
N HIS A 49 6.14 0.73 -10.23
CA HIS A 49 5.99 1.78 -11.24
C HIS A 49 4.55 2.01 -11.71
N ASN A 50 3.69 1.00 -11.63
CA ASN A 50 2.30 1.12 -12.08
C ASN A 50 1.33 1.55 -10.96
N SER A 51 1.82 1.78 -9.74
CA SER A 51 1.00 2.23 -8.60
C SER A 51 1.30 3.68 -8.28
N ALA A 52 0.32 4.58 -8.44
CA ALA A 52 0.51 6.00 -8.15
C ALA A 52 0.70 6.29 -6.66
N PHE A 53 -0.07 5.61 -5.79
CA PHE A 53 0.04 5.75 -4.34
C PHE A 53 0.31 4.38 -3.73
N ARG A 54 1.25 4.33 -2.78
CA ARG A 54 1.54 3.10 -2.04
C ARG A 54 1.44 3.35 -0.55
N LEU A 55 0.54 2.60 0.10
CA LEU A 55 0.36 2.62 1.55
C LEU A 55 0.96 1.36 2.15
N TYR A 56 1.86 1.54 3.10
CA TYR A 56 2.37 0.46 3.93
C TYR A 56 1.57 0.39 5.23
N LEU A 57 0.84 -0.72 5.41
CA LEU A 57 -0.01 -0.96 6.57
C LEU A 57 0.69 -1.88 7.56
N ARG A 58 0.90 -1.42 8.78
CA ARG A 58 1.53 -2.21 9.85
C ARG A 58 0.70 -2.20 11.13
N ARG A 59 0.94 -3.19 11.99
CA ARG A 59 0.35 -3.22 13.34
C ARG A 59 1.04 -2.17 14.22
N GLY A 60 0.23 -1.38 14.93
CA GLY A 60 0.70 -0.45 15.95
C GLY A 60 0.63 -1.05 17.35
N LYS A 61 0.81 -0.22 18.38
CA LYS A 61 0.67 -0.62 19.79
C LYS A 61 -0.80 -0.63 20.21
N LYS A 62 -1.15 -1.36 21.27
CA LYS A 62 -2.49 -1.34 21.89
C LYS A 62 -3.64 -1.58 20.88
N GLY A 63 -3.44 -2.51 19.93
CA GLY A 63 -4.46 -2.86 18.94
C GLY A 63 -4.61 -1.90 17.75
N THR A 64 -3.85 -0.80 17.71
CA THR A 64 -3.88 0.16 16.59
C THR A 64 -3.27 -0.40 15.30
N ARG A 65 -3.46 0.32 14.20
CA ARG A 65 -2.86 0.14 12.89
C ARG A 65 -2.23 1.45 12.45
N VAL A 66 -1.16 1.36 11.68
CA VAL A 66 -0.50 2.53 11.09
C VAL A 66 -0.54 2.38 9.58
N ALA A 67 -0.97 3.42 8.88
CA ALA A 67 -0.82 3.56 7.45
C ALA A 67 0.27 4.59 7.17
N LYS A 68 1.37 4.15 6.55
CA LYS A 68 2.44 5.04 6.08
C LYS A 68 2.33 5.20 4.56
N LEU A 69 2.29 6.45 4.09
CA LEU A 69 2.43 6.75 2.67
C LEU A 69 3.91 6.62 2.30
N VAL A 70 4.25 5.59 1.51
CA VAL A 70 5.63 5.29 1.10
C VAL A 70 5.94 5.75 -0.31
N ASP A 71 4.91 6.12 -1.08
CA ASP A 71 5.05 6.64 -2.44
C ASP A 71 3.82 7.43 -2.85
N SER A 72 4.04 8.56 -3.51
CA SER A 72 3.00 9.44 -4.04
C SER A 72 3.59 10.39 -5.08
N PRO A 73 2.83 10.78 -6.13
CA PRO A 73 3.27 11.77 -7.09
C PRO A 73 3.26 13.21 -6.55
N ASN A 74 2.51 13.49 -5.48
CA ASN A 74 2.18 14.86 -5.09
C ASN A 74 1.99 15.11 -3.58
N LEU A 75 2.04 14.08 -2.74
CA LEU A 75 1.91 14.22 -1.30
C LEU A 75 3.25 13.96 -0.60
N PRO A 76 3.57 14.70 0.48
CA PRO A 76 4.75 14.42 1.29
C PRO A 76 4.61 13.06 1.99
N GLU A 77 5.74 12.48 2.38
CA GLU A 77 5.73 11.32 3.27
C GLU A 77 4.98 11.63 4.57
N GLY A 78 4.18 10.67 5.02
CA GLY A 78 3.39 10.81 6.24
C GLY A 78 2.86 9.48 6.72
N GLU A 79 2.50 9.41 8.00
CA GLU A 79 1.79 8.26 8.55
C GLU A 79 0.61 8.71 9.41
N CYS A 80 -0.43 7.89 9.44
CA CYS A 80 -1.57 8.07 10.34
C CYS A 80 -1.82 6.78 11.13
N VAL A 81 -2.34 6.94 12.35
CA VAL A 81 -2.70 5.83 13.22
C VAL A 81 -4.21 5.73 13.29
N PHE A 82 -4.74 4.52 13.18
CA PHE A 82 -6.17 4.23 13.23
C PHE A 82 -6.44 2.93 14.00
N ILE A 83 -7.71 2.66 14.30
CA ILE A 83 -8.18 1.37 14.83
C ILE A 83 -9.18 0.72 13.87
N VAL A 84 -9.20 -0.61 13.89
CA VAL A 84 -10.22 -1.40 13.17
C VAL A 84 -11.23 -1.89 14.20
N THR A 85 -12.47 -1.49 14.05
CA THR A 85 -13.59 -1.85 14.92
C THR A 85 -14.59 -2.73 14.16
N SER A 86 -15.58 -3.28 14.86
CA SER A 86 -16.72 -3.96 14.20
C SER A 86 -17.51 -3.04 13.25
N LYS A 87 -17.38 -1.72 13.41
CA LYS A 87 -17.98 -0.70 12.54
C LYS A 87 -17.00 -0.13 11.49
N GLY A 88 -15.89 -0.83 11.23
CA GLY A 88 -14.85 -0.40 10.28
C GLY A 88 -13.74 0.45 10.91
N ILE A 89 -13.07 1.24 10.06
CA ILE A 89 -11.92 2.09 10.42
C ILE A 89 -12.39 3.31 11.22
N ARG A 90 -11.70 3.61 12.33
CA ARG A 90 -11.93 4.79 13.18
C ARG A 90 -10.63 5.42 13.61
N ASP A 91 -10.68 6.72 13.94
CA ASP A 91 -9.54 7.44 14.51
C ASP A 91 -9.20 6.93 15.91
N VAL A 92 -7.93 7.04 16.28
CA VAL A 92 -7.46 6.82 17.65
C VAL A 92 -7.88 8.05 18.47
N ARG A 93 -8.82 7.86 19.39
CA ARG A 93 -9.15 8.88 20.39
C ARG A 93 -8.11 8.92 21.50
#